data_AF-A0A0H3J1Z2-F1
#
_entry.id   AF-A0A0H3J1Z2-F1
#
_cell.length_a   1.000
_cell.length_b   1.000
_cell.length_c   1.000
_cell.angle_alpha   90.00
_cell.angle_beta   90.00
_cell.angle_gamma   90.00
#
_symmetry.space_group_name_H-M   'P 1'
#
loop_
_entity.id
_entity.type
_entity.pdbx_description
1 polymer ?
#
loop_
_entity_poly.entity_id
_entity_poly.type
_entity_poly.pdbx_seq_one_letter_code
_entity_poly.pdbx_strand_id
1 'polypeptide(L)'
;MEKVIKVIDLLNSISADDDEKGNKVFNSIVNSANEKYDNIILNFEGISLINTAFLNNAMGKICGLEEFESGKVNVKVANFPKEAIELLREVLKTASEKYSK
;
A
#
# COMPACT_ATOMS: atom_id res chain seq x y z
N MET A 1 -4.61 -15.73 -7.60
CA MET A 1 -5.04 -15.96 -6.19
C MET A 1 -5.27 -14.62 -5.50
N GLU A 2 -6.11 -14.56 -4.48
CA GLU A 2 -6.39 -13.32 -3.73
C GLU A 2 -5.89 -13.42 -2.29
N LYS A 3 -5.24 -12.35 -1.79
CA LYS A 3 -4.76 -12.23 -0.42
C LYS A 3 -5.31 -10.96 0.22
N VAL A 4 -6.00 -11.11 1.35
CA VAL A 4 -6.41 -9.97 2.18
C VAL A 4 -5.39 -9.76 3.29
N ILE A 5 -4.85 -8.55 3.39
CA ILE A 5 -3.89 -8.13 4.42
C ILE A 5 -4.57 -7.10 5.30
N LYS A 6 -4.74 -7.42 6.58
CA LYS A 6 -5.27 -6.47 7.58
C LYS A 6 -4.14 -5.56 8.02
N VAL A 7 -4.20 -4.29 7.64
CA VAL A 7 -3.14 -3.30 7.96
C VAL A 7 -3.02 -3.10 9.47
N ILE A 8 -4.14 -3.08 10.19
CA ILE A 8 -4.13 -2.96 11.67
C ILE A 8 -3.39 -4.10 12.37
N ASP A 9 -3.53 -5.33 11.88
CA ASP A 9 -2.87 -6.52 12.44
C ASP A 9 -1.35 -6.45 12.19
N LEU A 10 -0.99 -6.02 10.98
CA LEU A 10 0.39 -5.91 10.53
C LEU A 10 1.16 -4.78 11.21
N LEU A 11 0.48 -3.65 11.46
CA LEU A 11 1.07 -2.51 12.16
C LEU A 11 0.99 -2.66 13.68
N ASN A 12 0.09 -3.53 14.18
CA ASN A 12 -0.29 -3.63 15.58
C ASN A 12 -0.66 -2.26 16.18
N SER A 13 -1.23 -1.38 15.36
CA SER A 13 -1.50 0.01 15.70
C SER A 13 -2.60 0.58 14.83
N ILE A 14 -3.32 1.56 15.37
CA ILE A 14 -4.39 2.30 14.69
C ILE A 14 -3.85 3.50 13.88
N SER A 15 -2.56 3.84 14.04
CA SER A 15 -1.92 4.95 13.35
C SER A 15 -0.89 4.44 12.34
N ALA A 16 -1.04 4.88 11.10
CA ALA A 16 -0.16 4.62 9.97
C ALA A 16 0.55 5.92 9.58
N ASP A 17 1.48 6.34 10.44
CA ASP A 17 2.13 7.65 10.40
C ASP A 17 3.66 7.61 10.24
N ASP A 18 4.26 6.42 10.17
CA ASP A 18 5.71 6.26 10.11
C ASP A 18 6.17 5.53 8.86
N ASP A 19 7.39 5.84 8.42
CA ASP A 19 8.06 5.15 7.32
C ASP A 19 8.25 3.65 7.60
N GLU A 20 8.57 3.27 8.84
CA GLU A 20 8.73 1.87 9.24
C GLU A 20 7.44 1.06 9.05
N LYS A 21 6.30 1.66 9.42
CA LYS A 21 4.98 1.07 9.23
C LYS A 21 4.68 0.91 7.74
N GLY A 22 5.03 1.92 6.93
CA GLY A 22 4.89 1.86 5.49
C GLY A 22 5.72 0.74 4.86
N ASN A 23 6.98 0.60 5.28
CA ASN A 23 7.88 -0.46 4.82
C ASN A 23 7.38 -1.86 5.19
N LYS A 24 6.77 -2.04 6.37
CA LYS A 24 6.17 -3.33 6.74
C LYS A 24 5.04 -3.73 5.78
N VAL A 25 4.15 -2.78 5.48
CA VAL A 25 3.04 -3.02 4.55
C VAL A 25 3.58 -3.34 3.15
N PHE A 26 4.53 -2.55 2.66
CA PHE A 26 5.21 -2.80 1.39
C PHE A 26 5.85 -4.19 1.32
N ASN A 27 6.64 -4.58 2.32
CA ASN A 27 7.26 -5.90 2.36
C ASN A 27 6.24 -7.04 2.35
N SER A 28 5.10 -6.87 3.04
CA SER A 28 4.03 -7.87 3.03
C SER A 28 3.36 -8.01 1.67
N ILE A 29 3.23 -6.91 0.93
CA ILE A 29 2.72 -6.90 -0.43
C ILE A 29 3.69 -7.64 -1.36
N VAL A 30 4.99 -7.31 -1.28
CA VAL A 30 6.05 -7.97 -2.06
C VAL A 30 6.12 -9.46 -1.74
N ASN A 31 6.05 -9.85 -0.47
CA ASN A 31 6.00 -11.26 -0.07
C ASN A 31 4.78 -11.96 -0.68
N SER A 32 3.61 -11.33 -0.64
CA SER A 32 2.38 -11.88 -1.25
C SER A 32 2.51 -12.00 -2.78
N ALA A 33 3.13 -11.02 -3.43
CA ALA A 33 3.44 -11.08 -4.87
C ALA A 33 4.35 -12.28 -5.18
N ASN A 34 5.42 -12.48 -4.40
CA ASN A 34 6.35 -13.61 -4.54
C ASN A 34 5.68 -14.97 -4.28
N GLU A 35 4.69 -15.02 -3.38
CA GLU A 35 3.84 -16.19 -3.14
C GLU A 35 2.83 -16.45 -4.29
N LYS A 36 2.90 -15.71 -5.40
CA LYS A 36 2.03 -15.81 -6.58
C LYS A 36 0.58 -15.39 -6.33
N TYR A 37 0.35 -14.45 -5.40
CA TYR A 37 -0.94 -13.77 -5.28
C TYR A 37 -1.02 -12.60 -6.26
N ASP A 38 -1.87 -12.75 -7.27
CA ASP A 38 -2.11 -11.71 -8.30
C ASP A 38 -3.02 -10.58 -7.79
N ASN A 39 -3.79 -10.79 -6.72
CA ASN A 39 -4.67 -9.79 -6.14
C ASN A 39 -4.40 -9.65 -4.65
N ILE A 40 -4.04 -8.44 -4.21
CA ILE A 40 -3.71 -8.13 -2.82
C ILE A 40 -4.66 -7.03 -2.35
N ILE A 41 -5.45 -7.31 -1.32
CA ILE A 41 -6.40 -6.37 -0.73
C ILE A 41 -5.87 -5.91 0.61
N LEU A 42 -5.47 -4.65 0.70
CA LEU A 42 -5.09 -3.98 1.94
C LEU A 42 -6.35 -3.49 2.65
N ASN A 43 -6.71 -4.15 3.75
CA ASN A 43 -7.84 -3.74 4.57
C ASN A 43 -7.36 -2.78 5.68
N PHE A 44 -7.79 -1.53 5.59
CA PHE A 44 -7.49 -0.44 6.52
C PHE A 44 -8.53 -0.29 7.64
N GLU A 45 -9.43 -1.27 7.78
CA GLU A 45 -10.39 -1.30 8.88
C GLU A 45 -9.69 -1.15 10.24
N GLY A 46 -10.12 -0.16 11.02
CA GLY A 46 -9.55 0.18 12.32
C GLY A 46 -8.34 1.12 12.28
N ILE A 47 -7.81 1.47 11.10
CA ILE A 47 -6.81 2.54 10.97
C ILE A 47 -7.52 3.89 10.98
N SER A 48 -7.19 4.74 11.94
CA SER A 48 -7.80 6.07 12.09
C SER A 48 -6.93 7.19 11.57
N LEU A 49 -5.61 7.01 11.53
CA LEU A 49 -4.67 8.06 11.14
C LEU A 49 -3.74 7.53 10.06
N ILE A 50 -3.67 8.25 8.93
CA ILE A 50 -2.81 7.94 7.79
C ILE A 50 -2.13 9.22 7.34
N ASN A 51 -0.82 9.19 7.12
CA ASN A 51 -0.09 10.32 6.55
C ASN A 51 0.58 9.98 5.20
N THR A 52 1.05 11.02 4.53
CA THR A 52 1.74 10.93 3.25
C THR A 52 3.09 10.20 3.35
N ALA A 53 3.79 10.25 4.48
CA ALA A 53 5.05 9.52 4.67
C ALA A 53 4.82 8.00 4.63
N PHE A 54 3.85 7.51 5.39
CA PHE A 54 3.41 6.11 5.36
C PHE A 54 2.97 5.71 3.95
N LEU A 55 2.10 6.49 3.32
CA LEU A 55 1.59 6.18 1.98
C LEU A 55 2.69 6.15 0.92
N ASN A 56 3.66 7.08 0.97
CA ASN A 56 4.80 7.09 0.05
C ASN A 56 5.65 5.82 0.19
N ASN A 57 5.86 5.34 1.40
CA ASN A 57 6.64 4.12 1.63
C ASN A 57 5.85 2.84 1.34
N ALA A 58 4.57 2.80 1.75
CA ALA A 58 3.71 1.65 1.56
C ALA A 58 3.31 1.49 0.09
N MET A 59 2.75 2.53 -0.51
CA MET A 59 2.12 2.52 -1.83
C MET A 59 3.01 3.15 -2.90
N GLY A 60 3.66 4.27 -2.60
CA GLY A 60 4.50 4.97 -3.57
C GLY A 60 5.65 4.10 -4.09
N LYS A 61 6.31 3.33 -3.21
CA LYS A 61 7.37 2.38 -3.61
C LYS A 61 6.86 1.24 -4.51
N ILE A 62 5.59 0.86 -4.39
CA ILE A 62 5.00 -0.22 -5.20
C ILE A 62 4.96 0.17 -6.67
N CYS A 63 4.69 1.45 -6.98
CA CYS A 63 4.66 1.95 -8.36
C CYS A 63 6.00 1.80 -9.09
N GLY A 64 7.11 1.62 -8.38
CA GLY A 64 8.43 1.39 -8.97
C GLY A 64 8.81 -0.09 -9.14
N LEU A 65 7.88 -1.02 -8.86
CA LEU A 65 8.11 -2.45 -9.03
C LEU A 65 7.57 -2.91 -10.39
N GLU A 66 8.42 -3.56 -11.18
CA GLU A 66 8.08 -4.05 -12.52
C GLU A 66 6.87 -5.01 -12.52
N GLU A 67 6.70 -5.82 -11.47
CA GLU A 67 5.57 -6.75 -11.33
C GLU A 67 4.21 -6.02 -11.20
N PHE A 68 4.24 -4.82 -10.63
CA PHE A 68 3.08 -3.95 -10.49
C PHE A 68 2.83 -3.15 -11.76
N GLU A 69 3.87 -2.61 -12.38
CA GLU A 69 3.76 -1.91 -13.66
C GLU A 69 3.29 -2.83 -14.80
N SER A 70 3.75 -4.08 -14.81
CA SER A 70 3.31 -5.10 -15.77
C SER A 70 1.87 -5.58 -15.53
N GLY A 71 1.21 -5.14 -14.45
CA GLY A 71 -0.16 -5.54 -14.09
C GLY A 71 -0.29 -7.01 -13.67
N LYS A 72 0.83 -7.67 -13.32
CA LYS A 72 0.81 -9.05 -12.80
C LYS A 72 0.23 -9.10 -11.39
N VAL A 73 0.45 -8.05 -10.61
CA VAL A 73 -0.05 -7.94 -9.24
C VAL A 73 -0.92 -6.69 -9.12
N ASN A 74 -2.14 -6.90 -8.63
CA ASN A 74 -3.13 -5.86 -8.43
C ASN A 74 -3.32 -5.59 -6.94
N VAL A 75 -2.94 -4.41 -6.47
CA VAL A 75 -3.17 -3.98 -5.08
C VAL A 75 -4.41 -3.11 -5.01
N LYS A 76 -5.36 -3.52 -4.16
CA LYS A 76 -6.57 -2.76 -3.85
C LYS A 76 -6.56 -2.37 -2.38
N VAL A 77 -7.21 -1.25 -2.06
CA VAL A 77 -7.43 -0.82 -0.68
C VAL A 77 -8.91 -0.99 -0.33
N ALA A 78 -9.19 -1.50 0.88
CA ALA A 78 -10.53 -1.70 1.43
C ALA A 78 -10.65 -1.00 2.78
N ASN A 79 -11.84 -0.49 3.11
CA ASN A 79 -12.11 0.29 4.34
C ASN A 79 -11.13 1.44 4.56
N PHE A 80 -10.66 2.05 3.48
CA PHE A 80 -9.72 3.16 3.53
C PHE A 80 -10.40 4.44 4.01
N PRO A 81 -9.79 5.22 4.93
CA PRO A 81 -10.41 6.44 5.44
C PRO A 81 -10.60 7.46 4.32
N LYS A 82 -11.85 7.94 4.17
CA LYS A 82 -12.26 8.81 3.06
C LYS A 82 -11.44 10.10 2.98
N GLU A 83 -11.09 10.65 4.13
CA GLU A 83 -10.30 11.89 4.27
C GLU A 83 -8.88 11.74 3.72
N ALA A 84 -8.31 10.52 3.74
CA ALA A 84 -6.98 10.26 3.21
C ALA A 84 -6.98 9.84 1.73
N ILE A 85 -8.15 9.70 1.08
CA ILE A 85 -8.22 9.26 -0.33
C ILE A 85 -7.50 10.26 -1.24
N GLU A 86 -7.63 11.56 -0.97
CA GLU A 86 -6.92 12.59 -1.73
C GLU A 86 -5.40 12.48 -1.57
N LEU A 87 -4.93 12.23 -0.34
CA LEU A 87 -3.51 11.98 -0.05
C LEU A 87 -2.97 10.76 -0.79
N LEU A 88 -3.74 9.67 -0.81
CA LEU A 88 -3.38 8.45 -1.55
C LEU A 88 -3.25 8.72 -3.05
N ARG A 89 -4.20 9.46 -3.64
CA ARG A 89 -4.15 9.83 -5.06
C ARG A 89 -2.94 10.68 -5.38
N GLU A 90 -2.63 11.67 -4.55
CA GLU A 90 -1.46 12.53 -4.74
C GLU A 90 -0.17 11.70 -4.69
N VAL A 91 -0.02 10.85 -3.67
CA VAL A 91 1.14 9.96 -3.52
C VAL A 91 1.30 9.03 -4.73
N LEU A 92 0.23 8.37 -5.16
CA LEU A 92 0.28 7.47 -6.32
C LEU A 92 0.64 8.22 -7.60
N LYS A 93 0.09 9.43 -7.78
CA LYS A 93 0.41 10.28 -8.93
C LYS A 93 1.88 10.67 -8.93
N THR A 94 2.38 11.21 -7.82
CA THR A 94 3.80 11.61 -7.69
C THR A 94 4.75 10.41 -7.85
N ALA A 95 4.40 9.26 -7.29
CA ALA A 95 5.18 8.04 -7.45
C ALA A 95 5.20 7.58 -8.91
N SER A 96 4.04 7.51 -9.56
CA SER A 96 3.96 7.14 -10.98
C SER A 96 4.78 8.10 -11.86
N GLU A 97 4.71 9.42 -11.63
CA GLU A 97 5.52 10.39 -12.37
C GLU A 97 7.03 10.22 -12.11
N LYS A 98 7.41 9.78 -10.91
CA LYS A 98 8.79 9.52 -10.53
C LYS A 98 9.36 8.24 -11.15
N TYR A 99 8.56 7.18 -11.27
CA TYR A 99 8.98 5.88 -11.77
C TYR A 99 8.75 5.69 -13.28
N SER A 100 7.86 6.47 -13.91
CA SER A 100 7.71 6.51 -15.38
C SER A 100 8.82 7.28 -16.10
N LYS A 101 9.98 7.50 -15.46
CA LYS A 101 11.09 8.32 -15.97
C LYS A 101 12.40 7.54 -15.97
#